data_AF-A0A9X1R1G0-F1
#
_entry.id   AF-A0A9X1R1G0-F1
#
_cell.length_a   1.000
_cell.length_b   1.000
_cell.length_c   1.000
_cell.angle_alpha   90.00
_cell.angle_beta   90.00
_cell.angle_gamma   90.00
#
_symmetry.space_group_name_H-M   'P 1'
#
loop_
_entity.id
_entity.type
_entity.pdbx_description
1 polymer ?
#
loop_
_entity_poly.entity_id
_entity_poly.type
_entity_poly.pdbx_seq_one_letter_code
_entity_poly.pdbx_strand_id
1 'polypeptide(L)'
;MGLIVLGIIIGLEGLNLLEYSLFVYVFSTIGLLYIIFIAGSELVLNEFKATKNKSIIFGFLTFSIPPALGIPVCHYFLGFDVNSRLLTATMFATHPLLSN
;
A
#
# COMPACT_ATOMS: atom_id res chain seq x y z
N MET A 1 6.69 9.90 6.55
CA MET A 1 7.70 9.24 7.40
C MET A 1 7.63 9.67 8.86
N GLY A 2 7.63 10.96 9.20
CA GLY A 2 7.57 11.43 10.60
C GLY A 2 6.40 10.92 11.44
N LEU A 3 5.18 10.88 10.88
CA LEU A 3 3.98 10.36 11.57
C LEU A 3 4.06 8.85 11.87
N ILE A 4 4.72 8.07 11.00
CA ILE A 4 4.90 6.62 11.20
C ILE A 4 5.88 6.38 12.36
N VAL A 5 7.00 7.12 12.37
CA VAL A 5 8.01 7.04 13.45
C VAL A 5 7.39 7.46 14.78
N LEU A 6 6.60 8.53 14.79
CA LEU A 6 5.89 8.98 15.98
C LEU A 6 4.89 7.91 16.47
N GLY A 7 4.17 7.26 15.55
CA GLY A 7 3.27 6.15 15.88
C GLY A 7 3.98 4.95 16.49
N ILE A 8 5.18 4.60 16.01
CA ILE A 8 6.02 3.54 16.60
C ILE A 8 6.46 3.92 18.02
N ILE A 9 6.90 5.17 18.23
CA ILE A 9 7.36 5.66 19.54
C ILE A 9 6.21 5.70 20.56
N ILE A 10 5.00 6.12 20.16
CA ILE A 10 3.86 6.28 21.07
C ILE A 10 3.07 4.96 21.28
N GLY A 11 3.15 4.04 20.32
CA GLY A 11 2.42 2.77 20.32
C GLY A 11 2.90 1.75 21.36
N LEU A 12 2.23 0.58 21.38
CA LEU A 12 2.40 -0.49 22.37
C LEU A 12 3.86 -0.95 22.55
N GLU A 13 4.61 -1.04 21.44
CA GLU A 13 6.02 -1.47 21.38
C GLU A 13 7.03 -0.34 21.69
N GLY A 14 6.55 0.90 21.85
CA GLY A 14 7.36 2.08 22.16
C GLY A 14 7.19 2.49 23.62
N LEU A 15 6.47 3.60 23.84
CA LEU A 15 6.15 4.14 25.17
C LEU A 15 4.85 3.55 25.75
N ASN A 16 4.15 2.69 25.00
CA ASN A 16 2.90 2.04 25.39
C ASN A 16 1.83 3.01 25.92
N LEU A 17 1.77 4.21 25.32
CA LEU A 17 0.79 5.25 25.67
C LEU A 17 -0.56 5.02 24.97
N LEU A 18 -0.53 4.29 23.86
CA LEU A 18 -1.71 3.87 23.11
C LEU A 18 -1.96 2.37 23.31
N GLU A 19 -3.01 2.05 24.05
CA GLU A 19 -3.52 0.68 24.17
C GLU A 19 -4.27 0.30 22.88
N TYR A 20 -4.12 -0.95 22.44
CA TYR A 20 -4.90 -1.48 21.31
C TYR A 20 -6.37 -1.61 21.73
N SER A 21 -7.12 -0.53 21.52
CA SER A 21 -8.53 -0.44 21.85
C SER A 21 -9.40 -0.53 20.59
N LEU A 22 -10.65 -0.95 20.77
CA LEU A 22 -11.65 -1.00 19.70
C LEU A 22 -11.76 0.36 18.97
N PHE A 23 -11.57 1.45 19.70
CA PHE A 23 -11.53 2.81 19.14
C PHE A 23 -10.42 2.99 18.09
N VAL A 24 -9.20 2.53 18.37
CA VAL A 24 -8.06 2.62 17.42
C VAL A 24 -8.35 1.81 16.15
N TYR A 25 -8.91 0.61 16.30
CA TYR A 25 -9.29 -0.24 15.16
C TYR A 25 -10.34 0.42 14.26
N VAL A 26 -11.41 0.95 14.86
CA VAL A 26 -12.49 1.62 14.11
C VAL A 26 -11.98 2.92 13.47
N PHE A 27 -11.19 3.72 14.18
CA PHE A 27 -10.61 4.95 13.63
C PHE A 27 -9.64 4.66 12.48
N SER A 28 -8.81 3.63 12.59
CA SER A 28 -7.91 3.19 11.51
C SER A 28 -8.69 2.74 10.27
N THR A 29 -9.77 1.99 10.46
CA THR A 29 -10.62 1.51 9.36
C THR A 29 -11.33 2.67 8.65
N ILE A 30 -11.92 3.60 9.41
CA ILE A 30 -12.59 4.79 8.85
C ILE A 30 -11.57 5.71 8.18
N GLY A 31 -10.42 5.92 8.81
CA GLY A 31 -9.34 6.73 8.24
C GLY A 31 -8.80 6.17 6.92
N LEU A 32 -8.61 4.85 6.84
CA LEU A 32 -8.22 4.17 5.60
C LEU A 32 -9.28 4.37 4.50
N LEU A 33 -10.55 4.14 4.83
CA LEU A 33 -11.66 4.34 3.89
C LEU A 33 -11.75 5.79 3.41
N TYR A 34 -11.55 6.75 4.31
CA TYR A 34 -11.56 8.17 4.00
C TYR A 34 -10.45 8.57 3.03
N ILE A 35 -9.22 8.05 3.22
CA ILE A 35 -8.10 8.32 2.32
C ILE A 35 -8.37 7.73 0.93
N ILE A 36 -8.92 6.50 0.86
CA ILE A 36 -9.31 5.89 -0.43
C ILE A 36 -10.42 6.69 -1.11
N PHE A 37 -11.39 7.19 -0.34
CA PHE A 37 -12.48 8.01 -0.86
C PHE A 37 -11.99 9.34 -1.44
N ILE A 38 -11.12 10.06 -0.73
CA ILE A 38 -10.52 11.31 -1.24
C ILE A 38 -9.75 11.03 -2.53
N ALA A 39 -8.89 10.00 -2.54
CA ALA A 39 -8.13 9.65 -3.73
C ALA A 39 -9.04 9.33 -4.94
N GLY A 40 -10.20 8.70 -4.69
CA GLY A 40 -11.22 8.46 -5.73
C GLY A 40 -11.95 9.73 -6.17
N SER A 41 -12.21 10.67 -5.26
CA SER A 41 -12.89 11.94 -5.55
C SER A 41 -12.02 12.94 -6.32
N GLU A 42 -10.70 12.87 -6.15
CA GLU A 42 -9.74 13.71 -6.89
C GLU A 42 -9.57 13.26 -8.36
N LEU A 43 -10.02 12.06 -8.70
CA LEU A 43 -9.83 11.48 -10.02
C LEU A 43 -10.78 12.08 -11.07
N VAL A 44 -10.23 12.87 -12.01
CA VAL A 44 -10.99 13.45 -13.12
C VAL A 44 -11.19 12.42 -14.23
N LEU A 45 -12.39 11.82 -14.28
CA LEU A 45 -12.74 10.75 -15.24
C LEU A 45 -12.59 11.15 -16.72
N ASN A 46 -12.77 12.43 -17.04
CA ASN A 46 -12.71 12.92 -18.42
C ASN A 46 -11.27 12.91 -18.97
N GLU A 47 -10.29 13.31 -18.14
CA GLU A 47 -8.85 13.25 -18.48
C GLU A 47 -8.34 11.80 -18.47
N PHE A 48 -8.84 10.99 -17.53
CA PHE A 48 -8.56 9.56 -17.49
C PHE A 48 -9.01 8.85 -18.77
N LYS A 49 -10.15 9.25 -19.35
CA LYS A 49 -10.67 8.66 -20.59
C LYS A 49 -9.81 9.03 -21.80
N ALA A 50 -9.28 10.24 -21.86
CA ALA A 50 -8.38 10.70 -22.92
C ALA A 50 -7.02 9.97 -22.90
N THR A 51 -6.52 9.59 -21.71
CA THR A 51 -5.24 8.90 -21.52
C THR A 51 -5.38 7.43 -21.14
N LYS A 52 -6.59 6.87 -21.24
CA LYS A 52 -6.97 5.53 -20.75
C LYS A 52 -5.99 4.43 -21.15
N ASN A 53 -5.63 4.37 -22.43
CA ASN A 53 -4.73 3.31 -22.91
C ASN A 53 -3.33 3.41 -22.29
N LYS A 54 -2.79 4.62 -22.15
CA LYS A 54 -1.48 4.84 -21.51
C LYS A 54 -1.54 4.54 -20.01
N SER A 55 -2.60 4.96 -19.33
CA SER A 55 -2.82 4.69 -17.90
C SER A 55 -2.98 3.20 -17.62
N ILE A 56 -3.71 2.45 -18.45
CA ILE A 56 -3.88 1.00 -18.30
C ILE A 56 -2.54 0.27 -18.49
N ILE A 57 -1.78 0.62 -19.54
CA ILE A 57 -0.48 -0.01 -19.81
C ILE A 57 0.49 0.29 -18.65
N PHE A 58 0.52 1.54 -18.18
CA PHE A 58 1.36 1.95 -17.05
C PHE A 58 0.97 1.26 -15.74
N GLY A 59 -0.33 1.17 -15.44
CA GLY A 59 -0.84 0.43 -14.29
C GLY A 59 -0.52 -1.06 -14.36
N PHE A 60 -0.69 -1.67 -15.53
CA PHE A 60 -0.39 -3.09 -15.74
C PHE A 60 1.10 -3.40 -15.59
N LEU A 61 1.97 -2.57 -16.16
CA LEU A 61 3.43 -2.70 -16.01
C LEU A 61 3.84 -2.54 -14.55
N THR A 62 3.39 -1.48 -13.88
CA THR A 62 3.75 -1.19 -12.49
C THR A 62 3.18 -2.21 -11.51
N PHE A 63 2.05 -2.85 -11.84
CA PHE A 63 1.50 -3.92 -11.02
C PHE A 63 2.15 -5.29 -11.29
N SER A 64 2.62 -5.56 -12.50
CA SER A 64 3.17 -6.87 -12.88
C SER A 64 4.68 -7.00 -12.60
N ILE A 65 5.45 -5.90 -12.71
CA ILE A 65 6.90 -5.90 -12.49
C ILE A 65 7.28 -6.26 -11.04
N PRO A 66 6.68 -5.67 -9.99
CA PRO A 66 7.06 -5.94 -8.61
C PRO A 66 6.77 -7.39 -8.18
N PRO A 67 5.63 -8.03 -8.51
CA PRO A 67 5.43 -9.45 -8.27
C PRO A 67 6.39 -10.34 -9.09
N ALA A 68 6.63 -10.01 -10.36
CA ALA A 68 7.51 -10.79 -11.22
C ALA A 68 8.96 -10.82 -10.70
N LEU A 69 9.44 -9.74 -10.08
CA LEU A 69 10.76 -9.65 -9.45
C LEU A 69 10.74 -10.06 -7.96
N GLY A 70 9.71 -9.70 -7.22
CA GLY A 70 9.58 -9.94 -5.79
C GLY A 70 9.40 -11.42 -5.43
N ILE A 71 8.70 -12.17 -6.27
CA ILE A 71 8.52 -13.63 -6.10
C ILE A 71 9.86 -14.39 -6.19
N PRO A 72 10.71 -14.25 -7.23
CA PRO A 72 11.99 -14.94 -7.23
C PRO A 72 12.90 -14.45 -6.10
N VAL A 73 12.94 -13.14 -5.81
CA VAL A 73 13.75 -12.58 -4.72
C VAL A 73 13.37 -13.19 -3.36
N CYS A 74 12.08 -13.20 -3.01
CA CYS A 74 11.62 -13.73 -1.72
C CYS A 74 11.84 -15.26 -1.58
N HIS A 75 11.90 -16.01 -2.68
CA HIS A 75 12.21 -17.44 -2.64
C HIS A 75 13.71 -17.71 -2.49
N TYR A 76 14.54 -17.07 -3.32
CA TYR A 76 15.97 -17.35 -3.33
C TYR A 76 16.73 -16.68 -2.19
N PHE A 77 16.33 -15.48 -1.75
CA PHE A 77 17.01 -14.77 -0.66
C PHE A 77 16.42 -15.03 0.72
N LEU A 78 15.08 -15.07 0.84
CA LEU A 78 14.41 -15.18 2.15
C LEU A 78 13.88 -16.58 2.47
N GLY A 79 13.87 -17.50 1.51
CA GLY A 79 13.37 -18.87 1.71
C GLY A 79 11.88 -18.93 2.07
N PHE A 80 11.08 -17.94 1.63
CA PHE A 80 9.66 -17.87 1.96
C PHE A 80 8.85 -18.96 1.26
N ASP A 81 7.88 -19.51 2.00
CA ASP A 81 6.87 -20.42 1.47
C ASP A 81 6.02 -19.72 0.39
N VAL A 82 5.32 -20.50 -0.44
CA VAL A 82 4.60 -20.03 -1.62
C VAL A 82 3.58 -18.94 -1.26
N ASN A 83 2.88 -19.10 -0.13
CA ASN A 83 1.87 -18.15 0.32
C ASN A 83 2.50 -16.82 0.80
N SER A 84 3.52 -16.87 1.67
CA SER A 84 4.17 -15.68 2.21
C SER A 84 4.84 -14.86 1.11
N ARG A 85 5.49 -15.54 0.17
CA ARG A 85 6.14 -14.93 -0.99
C ARG A 85 5.18 -14.18 -1.89
N LEU A 86 4.02 -14.76 -2.17
CA LEU A 86 2.99 -14.09 -2.98
C LEU A 86 2.47 -12.85 -2.26
N LEU A 87 2.14 -12.98 -0.96
CA LEU A 87 1.64 -11.86 -0.16
C LEU A 87 2.65 -10.70 -0.12
N THR A 88 3.90 -11.00 0.25
CA THR A 88 4.96 -9.99 0.36
C THR A 88 5.26 -9.33 -0.99
N ALA A 89 5.32 -10.10 -2.08
CA ALA A 89 5.57 -9.55 -3.42
C ALA A 89 4.42 -8.64 -3.90
N THR A 90 3.17 -8.96 -3.55
CA THR A 90 2.02 -8.09 -3.85
C THR A 90 2.00 -6.81 -2.99
N MET A 91 2.44 -6.88 -1.73
CA MET A 91 2.55 -5.71 -0.88
C MET A 91 3.51 -4.68 -1.46
N PHE A 92 4.65 -5.11 -2.02
CA PHE A 92 5.62 -4.26 -2.71
C PHE A 92 5.10 -3.65 -4.02
N ALA A 93 4.05 -4.21 -4.63
CA ALA A 93 3.44 -3.61 -5.81
C ALA A 93 2.63 -2.34 -5.50
N THR A 94 2.28 -2.13 -4.23
CA THR A 94 1.41 -1.04 -3.78
C THR A 94 2.18 0.26 -3.59
N HIS A 95 2.85 0.76 -4.63
CA HIS A 95 3.39 2.11 -4.63
C HIS A 95 2.34 3.06 -5.24
N PRO A 96 1.99 4.18 -4.58
CA PRO A 96 1.02 5.11 -5.11
C PRO A 96 1.59 5.76 -6.37
N LEU A 97 0.79 5.76 -7.43
CA LEU A 97 1.06 6.37 -8.74
C LEU A 97 1.06 7.90 -8.60
N LEU A 98 2.04 8.45 -7.90
CA LEU A 98 2.35 9.89 -7.86
C LEU A 98 3.60 10.11 -8.70
N SER A 99 3.41 10.07 -10.02
CA SER A 99 4.34 10.67 -10.97
C SER A 99 3.91 12.13 -11.13
N ASN A 100 4.50 13.01 -10.32
CA ASN A 100 4.57 14.43 -10.66
C ASN A 100 5.44 14.64 -11.90
#